data_AF-A0A3M6FR63-F1
#
_entry.id   AF-A0A3M6FR63-F1
#
_cell.length_a   1.000
_cell.length_b   1.000
_cell.length_c   1.000
_cell.angle_alpha   90.00
_cell.angle_beta   90.00
_cell.angle_gamma   90.00
#
_symmetry.space_group_name_H-M   'P 1'
#
loop_
_entity.id
_entity.type
_entity.pdbx_description
1 polymer ?
#
loop_
_entity_poly.entity_id
_entity_poly.type
_entity_poly.pdbx_seq_one_letter_code
_entity_poly.pdbx_strand_id
1 'polypeptide(L)'
;PPLPEAATRQALEIDMPRLSTKGLSPQPTTRHHWLIGAAAAAMLALSLAFWWWRLPVQTAPARLSHTYAQALEQAHDGKPGAARVLYQQLARTDLSDEQRINLLAELSDYPSPQALKLLDAALGDRSAQVREAAIDVSVRLVSNSQRSLLLGPLLDDDEQSVRFRATSALLGLSPDELGLYFAVLQQSAEAFQESLKSQPQNAQNQLQLARLYLQTGDLEPAV
;
A
#
# COMPACT_ATOMS: atom_id res chain seq x y z
N PRO A 1 -42.35 28.26 73.60
CA PRO A 1 -42.57 29.62 73.08
C PRO A 1 -41.82 29.85 71.76
N PRO A 2 -42.32 30.59 70.74
CA PRO A 2 -43.64 31.24 70.55
C PRO A 2 -44.42 30.67 69.32
N LEU A 3 -45.76 30.55 69.38
CA LEU A 3 -46.84 31.37 68.77
C LEU A 3 -47.29 30.98 67.33
N PRO A 4 -48.58 31.22 66.97
CA PRO A 4 -49.40 30.36 66.09
C PRO A 4 -49.83 31.06 64.79
N GLU A 5 -50.49 30.34 63.86
CA GLU A 5 -51.35 31.01 62.89
C GLU A 5 -52.54 30.13 62.49
N ALA A 6 -53.73 30.64 62.79
CA ALA A 6 -55.02 30.12 62.38
C ALA A 6 -55.57 31.02 61.29
N ALA A 7 -56.07 30.45 60.20
CA ALA A 7 -56.97 31.17 59.28
C ALA A 7 -57.89 30.17 58.57
N THR A 8 -59.06 29.97 59.16
CA THR A 8 -60.29 29.51 58.52
C THR A 8 -60.73 30.52 57.47
N ARG A 9 -61.17 30.10 56.28
CA ARG A 9 -62.38 30.66 55.60
C ARG A 9 -63.02 29.67 54.63
N GLN A 10 -64.34 29.64 54.73
CA GLN A 10 -65.31 28.76 54.09
C GLN A 10 -65.52 29.00 52.59
N ALA A 11 -65.90 27.90 51.95
CA ALA A 11 -66.79 27.72 50.80
C ALA A 11 -67.67 28.91 50.37
N LEU A 12 -67.76 29.09 49.05
CA LEU A 12 -69.00 29.46 48.38
C LEU A 12 -69.08 28.76 47.01
N GLU A 13 -70.09 27.92 46.89
CA GLU A 13 -70.49 27.15 45.71
C GLU A 13 -71.49 27.99 44.91
N ILE A 14 -71.20 28.32 43.64
CA ILE A 14 -72.16 28.92 42.72
C ILE A 14 -71.94 28.37 41.29
N ASP A 15 -72.88 27.51 40.90
CA ASP A 15 -73.63 27.47 39.64
C ASP A 15 -72.94 27.15 38.30
N MET A 16 -73.48 26.13 37.63
CA MET A 16 -73.12 25.75 36.26
C MET A 16 -73.87 26.64 35.24
N PRO A 17 -73.38 26.70 33.99
CA PRO A 17 -74.22 26.10 32.95
C PRO A 17 -73.43 25.31 31.90
N ARG A 18 -74.04 24.22 31.42
CA ARG A 18 -73.58 23.46 30.25
C ARG A 18 -73.86 24.25 28.97
N LEU A 19 -72.85 24.38 28.11
CA LEU A 19 -73.03 24.72 26.69
C LEU A 19 -72.23 23.74 25.83
N SER A 20 -72.95 23.04 24.95
CA SER A 20 -72.41 22.23 23.86
C SER A 20 -71.84 23.12 22.77
N THR A 21 -70.61 22.89 22.34
CA THR A 21 -70.11 23.35 21.04
C THR A 21 -69.30 22.26 20.36
N LYS A 22 -69.86 21.78 19.24
CA LYS A 22 -69.24 20.92 18.23
C LYS A 22 -68.13 21.72 17.55
N GLY A 23 -66.89 21.22 17.61
CA GLY A 23 -65.72 21.87 17.03
C GLY A 23 -64.75 20.86 16.42
N LEU A 24 -64.95 20.62 15.12
CA LEU A 24 -64.00 20.26 14.07
C LEU A 24 -62.73 19.46 14.45
N SER A 25 -62.71 18.19 14.07
CA SER A 25 -61.47 17.41 13.93
C SER A 25 -60.61 17.98 12.80
N PRO A 26 -59.35 18.38 13.02
CA PRO A 26 -58.40 18.50 11.92
C PRO A 26 -57.84 17.11 11.57
N GLN A 27 -58.06 16.74 10.31
CA GLN A 27 -57.53 15.55 9.65
C GLN A 27 -55.99 15.53 9.69
N PRO A 28 -55.34 14.41 10.04
CA PRO A 28 -53.88 14.34 10.19
C PRO A 28 -53.22 13.95 8.87
N THR A 29 -53.10 14.86 7.91
CA THR A 29 -52.32 14.59 6.67
C THR A 29 -51.04 15.43 6.62
N THR A 30 -51.12 16.69 7.08
CA THR A 30 -50.13 17.50 7.83
C THR A 30 -48.70 16.98 8.02
N ARG A 31 -48.63 15.89 8.78
CA ARG A 31 -47.42 15.41 9.46
C ARG A 31 -46.62 14.44 8.60
N HIS A 32 -47.28 13.68 7.72
CA HIS A 32 -46.60 12.62 6.97
C HIS A 32 -45.66 13.17 5.90
N HIS A 33 -46.07 14.20 5.14
CA HIS A 33 -45.18 14.83 4.16
C HIS A 33 -44.01 15.59 4.81
N TRP A 34 -44.21 16.14 6.01
CA TRP A 34 -43.15 16.80 6.77
C TRP A 34 -42.13 15.78 7.31
N LEU A 35 -42.60 14.62 7.80
CA LEU A 35 -41.74 13.53 8.25
C LEU A 35 -40.96 12.88 7.09
N ILE A 36 -41.57 12.74 5.91
CA ILE A 36 -40.90 12.23 4.70
C ILE A 36 -39.83 13.21 4.21
N GLY A 37 -40.14 14.52 4.19
CA GLY A 37 -39.16 15.55 3.85
C GLY A 37 -37.97 15.59 4.81
N ALA A 38 -38.23 15.46 6.12
CA ALA A 38 -37.18 15.40 7.14
C ALA A 38 -36.30 14.14 7.01
N ALA A 39 -36.89 12.98 6.71
CA ALA A 39 -36.14 11.74 6.49
C ALA A 39 -35.26 11.81 5.22
N ALA A 40 -35.77 12.39 4.13
CA ALA A 40 -35.00 12.60 2.91
C ALA A 40 -33.82 13.57 3.12
N ALA A 41 -34.04 14.66 3.87
CA ALA A 41 -32.98 15.59 4.23
C ALA A 41 -31.91 14.94 5.13
N ALA A 42 -32.32 14.10 6.09
CA ALA A 42 -31.41 13.36 6.94
C ALA A 42 -30.57 12.34 6.15
N MET A 43 -31.16 11.63 5.18
CA MET A 43 -30.42 10.72 4.29
C MET A 43 -29.44 11.47 3.38
N LEU A 44 -29.83 12.63 2.85
CA LEU A 44 -28.92 13.50 2.10
C LEU A 44 -27.76 13.98 2.97
N ALA A 45 -28.04 14.47 4.18
CA ALA A 45 -27.00 14.91 5.11
C ALA A 45 -26.03 13.77 5.49
N LEU A 46 -26.55 12.57 5.76
CA LEU A 46 -25.74 11.39 6.05
C LEU A 46 -24.92 10.94 4.83
N SER A 47 -25.50 10.99 3.63
CA SER A 47 -24.78 10.70 2.38
C SER A 47 -23.66 11.70 2.12
N LEU A 48 -23.90 13.01 2.33
CA LEU A 48 -22.87 14.04 2.22
C LEU A 48 -21.79 13.88 3.29
N ALA A 49 -22.16 13.57 4.53
CA ALA A 49 -21.19 13.32 5.60
C ALA A 49 -20.33 12.08 5.32
N PHE A 50 -20.94 11.01 4.80
CA PHE A 50 -20.24 9.81 4.36
C PHE A 50 -19.33 10.10 3.17
N TRP A 51 -19.79 10.89 2.20
CA TRP A 51 -18.99 11.30 1.05
C TRP A 51 -17.85 12.22 1.45
N TRP A 52 -18.07 13.15 2.39
CA TRP A 52 -17.04 14.02 2.96
C TRP A 52 -16.00 13.22 3.75
N TRP A 53 -16.42 12.19 4.49
CA TRP A 53 -15.49 11.25 5.14
C TRP A 53 -14.65 10.46 4.12
N ARG A 54 -15.22 10.16 2.95
CA ARG A 54 -14.53 9.46 1.85
C ARG A 54 -13.63 10.38 1.02
N LEU A 55 -13.77 11.71 1.12
CA LEU A 55 -12.86 12.63 0.43
C LEU A 55 -11.47 12.42 1.03
N PRO A 56 -10.46 12.03 0.23
CA PRO A 56 -9.10 11.94 0.73
C PRO A 56 -8.71 13.34 1.23
N VAL A 57 -8.34 13.45 2.51
CA VAL A 57 -7.72 14.67 3.03
C VAL A 57 -6.50 14.90 2.14
N GLN A 58 -6.54 15.97 1.34
CA GLN A 58 -5.38 16.40 0.57
C GLN A 58 -4.30 16.74 1.59
N THR A 59 -3.40 15.78 1.84
CA THR A 59 -2.20 16.03 2.62
C THR A 59 -1.46 17.12 1.86
N ALA A 60 -1.34 18.29 2.47
CA ALA A 60 -0.50 19.35 1.92
C ALA A 60 0.86 18.71 1.57
N PRO A 61 1.39 18.92 0.35
CA PRO A 61 2.62 18.26 -0.06
C PRO A 61 3.67 18.54 1.02
N ALA A 62 4.20 17.48 1.62
CA ALA A 62 5.32 17.60 2.53
C ALA A 62 6.36 18.44 1.77
N ARG A 63 6.68 19.65 2.25
CA ARG A 63 7.67 20.49 1.58
C ARG A 63 8.97 19.69 1.61
N LEU A 64 9.31 19.10 0.46
CA LEU A 64 10.53 18.34 0.30
C LEU A 64 11.66 19.32 0.56
N SER A 65 12.36 19.12 1.69
CA SER A 65 13.44 20.03 2.08
C SER A 65 14.68 19.82 1.20
N HIS A 66 14.75 18.69 0.49
CA HIS A 66 15.86 18.30 -0.36
C HIS A 66 15.35 17.98 -1.77
N THR A 67 16.09 18.45 -2.77
CA THR A 67 15.90 18.03 -4.17
C THR A 67 16.30 16.56 -4.34
N TYR A 68 15.88 15.95 -5.46
CA TYR A 68 16.28 14.60 -5.83
C TYR A 68 17.81 14.40 -5.74
N ALA A 69 18.59 15.28 -6.39
CA ALA A 69 20.05 15.15 -6.46
C ALA A 69 20.70 15.25 -5.09
N GLN A 70 20.28 16.20 -4.25
CA GLN A 70 20.79 16.35 -2.89
C GLN A 70 20.45 15.13 -2.01
N ALA A 71 19.24 14.59 -2.17
CA ALA A 71 18.83 13.40 -1.43
C ALA A 71 19.63 12.16 -1.84
N LEU A 72 19.87 11.98 -3.14
CA LEU A 72 20.68 10.88 -3.67
C LEU A 72 22.13 11.00 -3.18
N GLU A 73 22.76 12.16 -3.32
CA GLU A 73 24.12 12.40 -2.82
C GLU A 73 24.21 12.18 -1.30
N GLN A 74 23.20 12.64 -0.55
CA GLN A 74 23.15 12.43 0.90
C GLN A 74 23.05 10.94 1.27
N ALA A 75 22.26 10.17 0.51
CA ALA A 75 22.14 8.72 0.66
C ALA A 75 23.44 8.01 0.29
N HIS A 76 24.06 8.38 -0.81
CA HIS A 76 25.32 7.82 -1.26
C HIS A 76 26.45 8.02 -0.25
N ASP A 77 26.54 9.21 0.33
CA ASP A 77 27.60 9.57 1.28
C ASP A 77 27.34 9.08 2.72
N GLY A 78 26.22 8.43 3.01
CA GLY A 78 25.93 7.96 4.38
C GLY A 78 25.68 9.08 5.40
N LYS A 79 25.31 10.29 4.96
CA LYS A 79 25.21 11.48 5.84
C LYS A 79 24.10 11.32 6.91
N PRO A 80 24.20 11.98 8.08
CA PRO A 80 23.15 11.93 9.10
C PRO A 80 21.77 12.28 8.54
N GLY A 81 20.77 11.44 8.85
CA GLY A 81 19.40 11.62 8.37
C GLY A 81 19.16 11.20 6.91
N ALA A 82 20.17 10.66 6.21
CA ALA A 82 20.06 10.20 4.82
C ALA A 82 18.90 9.23 4.60
N ALA A 83 18.77 8.19 5.43
CA ALA A 83 17.69 7.21 5.35
C ALA A 83 16.30 7.86 5.29
N ARG A 84 16.05 8.85 6.15
CA ARG A 84 14.76 9.56 6.18
C ARG A 84 14.50 10.30 4.87
N VAL A 85 15.51 11.00 4.36
CA VAL A 85 15.40 11.78 3.11
C VAL A 85 15.24 10.84 1.91
N LEU A 86 16.01 9.75 1.86
CA LEU A 86 15.91 8.69 0.86
C LEU A 86 14.49 8.11 0.80
N TYR A 87 13.93 7.70 1.95
CA TYR A 87 12.57 7.14 2.01
C TYR A 87 11.51 8.16 1.58
N GLN A 88 11.69 9.43 1.94
CA GLN A 88 10.80 10.50 1.50
C GLN A 88 10.83 10.69 -0.01
N GLN A 89 12.00 10.57 -0.65
CA GLN A 89 12.09 10.61 -2.11
C GLN A 89 11.46 9.38 -2.75
N LEU A 90 11.75 8.16 -2.28
CA LEU A 90 11.18 6.93 -2.82
C LEU A 90 9.65 6.85 -2.68
N ALA A 91 9.06 7.55 -1.72
CA ALA A 91 7.61 7.65 -1.56
C ALA A 91 6.92 8.60 -2.57
N ARG A 92 7.70 9.33 -3.40
CA ARG A 92 7.17 10.24 -4.39
C ARG A 92 6.65 9.50 -5.63
N THR A 93 5.52 9.96 -6.14
CA THR A 93 4.90 9.40 -7.36
C THR A 93 5.35 10.10 -8.64
N ASP A 94 6.05 11.23 -8.55
CA ASP A 94 6.49 12.06 -9.68
C ASP A 94 7.93 11.78 -10.13
N LEU A 95 8.59 10.76 -9.55
CA LEU A 95 9.90 10.31 -10.00
C LEU A 95 9.80 9.59 -11.34
N SER A 96 10.73 9.90 -12.24
CA SER A 96 11.01 9.04 -13.39
C SER A 96 11.56 7.68 -12.93
N ASP A 97 11.45 6.67 -13.79
CA ASP A 97 11.93 5.32 -13.49
C ASP A 97 13.44 5.30 -13.20
N GLU A 98 14.24 6.03 -13.97
CA GLU A 98 15.68 6.17 -13.74
C GLU A 98 15.99 6.76 -12.36
N GLN A 99 15.28 7.82 -11.97
CA GLN A 99 15.45 8.43 -10.65
C GLN A 99 15.08 7.46 -9.52
N ARG A 100 14.00 6.70 -9.70
CA ARG A 100 13.56 5.69 -8.72
C ARG A 100 14.58 4.56 -8.60
N ILE A 101 15.10 4.06 -9.71
CA ILE A 101 16.14 3.02 -9.76
C ILE A 101 17.40 3.46 -9.01
N ASN A 102 17.87 4.68 -9.27
CA ASN A 102 19.07 5.21 -8.60
C ASN A 102 18.87 5.32 -7.07
N LEU A 103 17.69 5.72 -6.60
CA LEU A 103 17.39 5.75 -5.17
C LEU A 103 17.22 4.34 -4.58
N LEU A 104 16.64 3.40 -5.32
CA LEU A 104 16.52 2.01 -4.88
C LEU A 104 17.89 1.36 -4.66
N ALA A 105 18.88 1.68 -5.50
CA ALA A 105 20.24 1.14 -5.38
C ALA A 105 20.88 1.41 -4.00
N GLU A 106 20.56 2.56 -3.39
CA GLU A 106 21.06 2.97 -2.06
C GLU A 106 20.33 2.26 -0.91
N LEU A 107 19.19 1.61 -1.17
CA LEU A 107 18.31 1.09 -0.12
C LEU A 107 18.95 -0.03 0.71
N SER A 108 19.88 -0.81 0.13
CA SER A 108 20.61 -1.87 0.85
C SER A 108 21.44 -1.35 2.01
N ASP A 109 21.84 -0.09 1.96
CA ASP A 109 22.74 0.51 2.95
C ASP A 109 21.95 1.08 4.15
N TYR A 110 20.62 1.08 4.04
CA TYR A 110 19.69 1.56 5.05
C TYR A 110 18.63 0.48 5.41
N PRO A 111 19.03 -0.69 5.94
CA PRO A 111 18.09 -1.75 6.26
C PRO A 111 17.12 -1.33 7.37
N SER A 112 15.82 -1.41 7.08
CA SER A 112 14.75 -1.11 8.05
C SER A 112 13.40 -1.70 7.60
N PRO A 113 12.40 -1.81 8.48
CA PRO A 113 11.05 -2.21 8.06
C PRO A 113 10.44 -1.28 7.00
N GLN A 114 10.79 0.01 7.00
CA GLN A 114 10.36 0.94 5.96
C GLN A 114 11.04 0.65 4.63
N ALA A 115 12.34 0.31 4.65
CA ALA A 115 13.06 -0.10 3.45
C ALA A 115 12.45 -1.37 2.82
N LEU A 116 12.06 -2.35 3.64
CA LEU A 116 11.36 -3.54 3.14
C LEU A 116 10.02 -3.21 2.47
N LYS A 117 9.24 -2.28 3.02
CA LYS A 117 7.99 -1.83 2.39
C LYS A 117 8.23 -1.11 1.06
N LEU A 118 9.30 -0.31 0.98
CA LEU A 118 9.66 0.38 -0.25
C LEU A 118 10.18 -0.61 -1.31
N LEU A 119 10.95 -1.62 -0.90
CA LEU A 119 11.36 -2.72 -1.77
C LEU A 119 10.14 -3.48 -2.31
N ASP A 120 9.22 -3.89 -1.45
CA ASP A 120 8.00 -4.61 -1.81
C ASP A 120 7.14 -3.80 -2.80
N ALA A 121 6.96 -2.50 -2.55
CA ALA A 121 6.28 -1.62 -3.49
C ALA A 121 6.98 -1.53 -4.86
N ALA A 122 8.32 -1.51 -4.88
CA ALA A 122 9.09 -1.46 -6.12
C ALA A 122 9.08 -2.79 -6.89
N LEU A 123 8.98 -3.93 -6.20
CA LEU A 123 8.78 -5.24 -6.83
C LEU A 123 7.42 -5.34 -7.55
N GLY A 124 6.44 -4.53 -7.15
CA GLY A 124 5.13 -4.42 -7.81
C GLY A 124 4.98 -3.19 -8.73
N ASP A 125 6.07 -2.51 -9.08
CA ASP A 125 6.01 -1.31 -9.93
C ASP A 125 5.57 -1.67 -11.38
N ARG A 126 4.90 -0.73 -12.05
CA ARG A 126 4.46 -0.91 -13.45
C ARG A 126 5.65 -1.02 -14.40
N SER A 127 6.74 -0.33 -14.10
CA SER A 127 7.95 -0.35 -14.89
C SER A 127 8.76 -1.62 -14.63
N ALA A 128 8.98 -2.41 -15.67
CA ALA A 128 9.82 -3.61 -15.60
C ALA A 128 11.23 -3.28 -15.08
N GLN A 129 11.80 -2.14 -15.49
CA GLN A 129 13.13 -1.70 -15.07
C GLN A 129 13.20 -1.41 -13.57
N VAL A 130 12.13 -0.88 -12.98
CA VAL A 130 12.04 -0.65 -11.54
C VAL A 130 11.93 -1.97 -10.79
N ARG A 131 11.10 -2.92 -11.26
CA ARG A 131 11.02 -4.27 -10.67
C ARG A 131 12.36 -4.97 -10.71
N GLU A 132 13.08 -4.87 -11.83
CA GLU A 132 14.42 -5.42 -11.97
C GLU A 132 15.43 -4.84 -10.97
N ALA A 133 15.45 -3.52 -10.80
CA ALA A 133 16.31 -2.87 -9.83
C ALA A 133 15.96 -3.29 -8.39
N ALA A 134 14.67 -3.44 -8.09
CA ALA A 134 14.20 -3.94 -6.80
C ALA A 134 14.68 -5.38 -6.54
N ILE A 135 14.63 -6.26 -7.56
CA ILE A 135 15.19 -7.62 -7.46
C ILE A 135 16.68 -7.55 -7.09
N ASP A 136 17.47 -6.72 -7.76
CA ASP A 136 18.92 -6.60 -7.50
C ASP A 136 19.20 -6.13 -6.06
N VAL A 137 18.40 -5.19 -5.56
CA VAL A 137 18.51 -4.66 -4.18
C VAL A 137 18.19 -5.74 -3.15
N SER A 138 17.18 -6.58 -3.41
CA SER A 138 16.77 -7.64 -2.49
C SER A 138 17.90 -8.60 -2.14
N VAL A 139 18.83 -8.86 -3.08
CA VAL A 139 19.98 -9.75 -2.87
C VAL A 139 20.86 -9.29 -1.70
N ARG A 140 20.98 -7.97 -1.49
CA ARG A 140 21.78 -7.37 -0.41
C ARG A 140 20.97 -6.98 0.81
N LEU A 141 19.68 -6.66 0.63
CA LEU A 141 18.84 -6.08 1.68
C LEU A 141 18.21 -7.14 2.61
N VAL A 142 17.91 -8.35 2.10
CA VAL A 142 17.14 -9.35 2.84
C VAL A 142 17.86 -10.68 3.00
N SER A 143 17.43 -11.47 3.98
CA SER A 143 17.92 -12.85 4.15
C SER A 143 17.48 -13.74 2.98
N ASN A 144 18.16 -14.87 2.79
CA ASN A 144 17.82 -15.84 1.76
C ASN A 144 16.35 -16.31 1.81
N SER A 145 15.84 -16.67 2.98
CA SER A 145 14.44 -17.10 3.15
C SER A 145 13.46 -15.96 2.83
N GLN A 146 13.78 -14.72 3.21
CA GLN A 146 12.96 -13.55 2.85
C GLN A 146 13.00 -13.27 1.36
N ARG A 147 14.17 -13.41 0.72
CA ARG A 147 14.36 -13.25 -0.72
C ARG A 147 13.49 -14.23 -1.50
N SER A 148 13.47 -15.50 -1.08
CA SER A 148 12.58 -16.52 -1.64
C SER A 148 11.11 -16.11 -1.58
N LEU A 149 10.65 -15.63 -0.41
CA LEU A 149 9.26 -15.19 -0.25
C LEU A 149 8.90 -13.96 -1.09
N LEU A 150 9.81 -13.00 -1.22
CA LEU A 150 9.58 -11.76 -1.99
C LEU A 150 9.66 -11.99 -3.49
N LEU A 151 10.63 -12.79 -3.96
CA LEU A 151 10.91 -12.94 -5.39
C LEU A 151 10.24 -14.14 -6.03
N GLY A 152 9.79 -15.12 -5.25
CA GLY A 152 9.10 -16.31 -5.75
C GLY A 152 7.93 -15.99 -6.70
N PRO A 153 7.04 -15.04 -6.38
CA PRO A 153 5.97 -14.63 -7.28
C PRO A 153 6.45 -14.01 -8.60
N LEU A 154 7.64 -13.37 -8.61
CA LEU A 154 8.20 -12.72 -9.81
C LEU A 154 8.78 -13.73 -10.81
N LEU A 155 8.85 -15.01 -10.47
CA LEU A 155 9.16 -16.08 -11.42
C LEU A 155 8.06 -16.26 -12.48
N ASP A 156 6.85 -15.74 -12.23
CA ASP A 156 5.71 -15.75 -13.16
C ASP A 156 5.29 -14.32 -13.56
N ASP A 157 6.20 -13.34 -13.44
CA ASP A 157 5.97 -11.95 -13.89
C ASP A 157 5.65 -11.91 -15.39
N ASP A 158 4.77 -11.01 -15.84
CA ASP A 158 4.40 -10.88 -17.26
C ASP A 158 5.62 -10.60 -18.15
N GLU A 159 6.60 -9.84 -17.64
CA GLU A 159 7.80 -9.45 -18.36
C GLU A 159 8.90 -10.49 -18.23
N GLN A 160 9.35 -11.04 -19.36
CA GLN A 160 10.37 -12.09 -19.38
C GLN A 160 11.69 -11.66 -18.73
N SER A 161 12.09 -10.41 -18.88
CA SER A 161 13.33 -9.90 -18.30
C SER A 161 13.27 -9.89 -16.77
N VAL A 162 12.10 -9.60 -16.19
CA VAL A 162 11.84 -9.66 -14.74
C VAL A 162 11.89 -11.11 -14.25
N ARG A 163 11.24 -12.05 -14.96
CA ARG A 163 11.31 -13.49 -14.63
C ARG A 163 12.75 -14.00 -14.56
N PHE A 164 13.56 -13.67 -15.57
CA PHE A 164 14.96 -14.11 -15.63
C PHE A 164 15.85 -13.44 -14.57
N ARG A 165 15.57 -12.19 -14.23
CA ARG A 165 16.28 -11.53 -13.13
C ARG A 165 15.91 -12.12 -11.77
N ALA A 166 14.63 -12.40 -11.52
CA ALA A 166 14.15 -13.10 -10.32
C ALA A 166 14.78 -14.50 -10.22
N THR A 167 14.82 -15.23 -11.34
CA THR A 167 15.51 -16.52 -11.45
C THR A 167 16.96 -16.38 -11.00
N SER A 168 17.70 -15.44 -11.60
CA SER A 168 19.11 -15.19 -11.27
C SER A 168 19.34 -14.86 -9.79
N ALA A 169 18.44 -14.10 -9.17
CA ALA A 169 18.53 -13.70 -7.77
C ALA A 169 18.15 -14.83 -6.78
N LEU A 170 17.41 -15.83 -7.23
CA LEU A 170 17.02 -17.00 -6.45
C LEU A 170 17.93 -18.21 -6.68
N LEU A 171 18.70 -18.23 -7.77
CA LEU A 171 19.66 -19.30 -8.00
C LEU A 171 20.71 -19.38 -6.88
N GLY A 172 21.02 -20.62 -6.47
CA GLY A 172 21.97 -20.90 -5.39
C GLY A 172 21.34 -20.94 -3.99
N LEU A 173 20.04 -20.63 -3.87
CA LEU A 173 19.27 -20.97 -2.68
C LEU A 173 19.05 -22.48 -2.60
N SER A 174 19.09 -23.03 -1.40
CA SER A 174 18.77 -24.44 -1.16
C SER A 174 17.28 -24.74 -1.40
N PRO A 175 16.91 -26.00 -1.69
CA PRO A 175 15.51 -26.38 -1.83
C PRO A 175 14.64 -26.00 -0.62
N ASP A 176 15.19 -26.09 0.60
CA ASP A 176 14.48 -25.71 1.83
C ASP A 176 14.24 -24.20 1.93
N GLU A 177 15.18 -23.37 1.48
CA GLU A 177 15.00 -21.91 1.42
C GLU A 177 13.99 -21.51 0.33
N LEU A 178 13.95 -22.25 -0.77
CA LEU A 178 13.02 -22.02 -1.89
C LEU A 178 11.59 -22.48 -1.57
N GLY A 179 11.45 -23.56 -0.80
CA GLY A 179 10.16 -24.12 -0.41
C GLY A 179 9.27 -24.39 -1.63
N LEU A 180 8.07 -23.81 -1.62
CA LEU A 180 7.08 -24.03 -2.68
C LEU A 180 7.51 -23.50 -4.06
N TYR A 181 8.48 -22.58 -4.11
CA TYR A 181 8.96 -21.99 -5.37
C TYR A 181 10.03 -22.82 -6.06
N PHE A 182 10.53 -23.89 -5.44
CA PHE A 182 11.62 -24.70 -5.99
C PHE A 182 11.31 -25.20 -7.42
N ALA A 183 10.12 -25.78 -7.64
CA ALA A 183 9.74 -26.31 -8.95
C ALA A 183 9.59 -25.22 -10.02
N VAL A 184 8.99 -24.08 -9.66
CA VAL A 184 8.80 -22.94 -10.57
C VAL A 184 10.16 -22.32 -10.94
N LEU A 185 11.10 -22.26 -9.99
CA LEU A 185 12.45 -21.78 -10.26
C LEU A 185 13.18 -22.68 -11.27
N GLN A 186 13.06 -24.01 -11.15
CA GLN A 186 13.68 -24.94 -12.10
C GLN A 186 13.17 -24.71 -13.53
N GLN A 187 11.85 -24.60 -13.70
CA GLN A 187 11.24 -24.31 -15.00
C GLN A 187 11.71 -22.96 -15.56
N SER A 188 11.79 -21.93 -14.72
CA SER A 188 12.26 -20.61 -15.14
C SER A 188 13.76 -20.61 -15.49
N ALA A 189 14.57 -21.40 -14.79
CA ALA A 189 15.99 -21.58 -15.09
C ALA A 189 16.23 -22.28 -16.43
N GLU A 190 15.43 -23.30 -16.77
CA GLU A 190 15.45 -23.96 -18.08
C GLU A 190 15.12 -22.97 -19.20
N ALA A 191 14.03 -22.21 -19.06
CA ALA A 191 13.65 -21.17 -20.03
C ALA A 191 14.72 -20.07 -20.18
N PHE A 192 15.36 -19.68 -19.07
CA PHE A 192 16.44 -18.70 -19.10
C PHE A 192 17.67 -19.24 -19.84
N GLN A 193 18.05 -20.50 -19.57
CA GLN A 193 19.13 -21.18 -20.27
C GLN A 193 18.88 -21.28 -21.77
N GLU A 194 17.68 -21.69 -22.20
CA GLU A 194 17.31 -21.76 -23.62
C GLU A 194 17.37 -20.39 -24.29
N SER A 195 16.84 -19.36 -23.62
CA SER A 195 16.94 -17.98 -24.11
C SER A 195 18.39 -17.56 -24.30
N LEU A 196 19.29 -17.82 -23.34
CA LEU A 196 20.71 -17.47 -23.47
C LEU A 196 21.41 -18.23 -24.60
N LYS A 197 21.07 -19.50 -24.81
CA LYS A 197 21.60 -20.32 -25.93
C LYS A 197 21.15 -19.78 -27.29
N SER A 198 19.98 -19.14 -27.37
CA SER A 198 19.46 -18.56 -28.61
C SER A 198 20.05 -17.19 -28.97
N GLN A 199 20.71 -16.53 -28.02
CA GLN A 199 21.29 -15.20 -28.20
C GLN A 199 22.71 -15.26 -28.76
N PRO A 200 23.23 -14.15 -29.33
CA PRO A 200 24.62 -14.07 -29.76
C PRO A 200 25.58 -14.43 -28.62
N GLN A 201 26.57 -15.26 -28.93
CA GLN A 201 27.62 -15.60 -27.97
C GLN A 201 28.43 -14.34 -27.65
N ASN A 202 28.41 -13.93 -26.39
CA ASN A 202 29.22 -12.86 -25.84
C ASN A 202 29.63 -13.24 -24.40
N ALA A 203 30.64 -12.53 -23.87
CA ALA A 203 31.18 -12.84 -22.55
C ALA A 203 30.14 -12.79 -21.43
N GLN A 204 29.14 -11.91 -21.53
CA GLN A 204 28.09 -11.77 -20.53
C GLN A 204 27.13 -12.97 -20.55
N ASN A 205 26.67 -13.38 -21.74
CA ASN A 205 25.79 -14.53 -21.91
C ASN A 205 26.47 -15.84 -21.52
N GLN A 206 27.75 -16.00 -21.86
CA GLN A 206 28.56 -17.15 -21.45
C GLN A 206 28.75 -17.21 -19.93
N LEU A 207 28.99 -16.06 -19.28
CA LEU A 207 29.10 -15.99 -17.83
C LEU A 207 27.78 -16.36 -17.13
N GLN A 208 26.64 -15.93 -17.68
CA GLN A 208 25.32 -16.28 -17.14
C GLN A 208 25.02 -17.77 -17.30
N LEU A 209 25.31 -18.36 -18.46
CA LEU A 209 25.20 -19.81 -18.69
C LEU A 209 26.10 -20.61 -17.74
N ALA A 210 27.35 -20.20 -17.56
CA ALA A 210 28.26 -20.86 -16.63
C ALA A 210 27.73 -20.86 -15.18
N ARG A 211 27.12 -19.76 -14.73
CA ARG A 211 26.49 -19.69 -13.40
C ARG A 211 25.29 -20.63 -13.30
N LEU A 212 24.43 -20.66 -14.31
CA LEU A 212 23.29 -21.58 -14.37
C LEU A 212 23.75 -23.05 -14.27
N TYR A 213 24.75 -23.46 -15.03
CA TYR A 213 25.27 -24.83 -14.99
C TYR A 213 25.89 -25.19 -13.63
N LEU A 214 26.65 -24.28 -13.02
CA LEU A 214 27.22 -24.49 -11.70
C LEU A 214 26.14 -24.66 -10.61
N GLN A 215 25.01 -23.96 -10.75
CA GLN A 215 23.95 -23.95 -9.73
C GLN A 215 22.90 -25.03 -9.93
N THR A 216 22.69 -25.50 -11.17
CA THR A 216 21.75 -26.59 -11.49
C THR A 216 22.41 -27.97 -11.44
N GLY A 217 23.75 -28.03 -11.50
CA GLY A 217 24.50 -29.28 -11.59
C GLY A 217 24.50 -29.90 -12.99
N ASP A 218 23.91 -29.22 -13.98
CA ASP A 218 23.88 -29.63 -15.38
C ASP A 218 25.19 -29.17 -16.06
N LEU A 219 26.28 -29.89 -15.81
CA LEU A 219 27.61 -29.55 -16.32
C LEU A 219 27.79 -30.01 -17.78
N GLU A 220 26.97 -29.49 -18.69
CA GLU A 220 27.25 -29.60 -20.12
C GLU A 220 28.27 -28.51 -20.51
N PRO A 221 29.35 -28.83 -21.23
CA PRO A 221 30.38 -27.85 -21.56
C PRO A 221 29.79 -26.70 -22.40
N ALA A 222 30.14 -25.46 -22.07
CA ALA A 222 29.89 -24.31 -22.94
C ALA A 222 30.76 -24.47 -24.21
N VAL A 223 30.13 -24.86 -25.32
CA VAL A 223 30.78 -25.03 -26.64
C VAL A 223 30.70 -23.76 -27.47
#